data_AF-A0A6S7H170-F1
#
_entry.id   AF-A0A6S7H170-F1
#
_cell.length_a   1.000
_cell.length_b   1.000
_cell.length_c   1.000
_cell.angle_alpha   90.00
_cell.angle_beta   90.00
_cell.angle_gamma   90.00
#
_symmetry.space_group_name_H-M   'P 1'
#
loop_
_entity.id
_entity.type
_entity.pdbx_description
1 polymer ?
#
loop_
_entity_poly.entity_id
_entity_poly.type
_entity_poly.pdbx_seq_one_letter_code
_entity_poly.pdbx_strand_id
1 'polypeptide(L)'
;MKFHLCFLFLLVGFSTAFIPTRLLTFFSGAWSSLNHKVITQAGLWCSVIEFLKTNPNYVNKIRADELASVNTARLLEGSVSSRLFRLVKSSKFQDAVKEIEYANAAVDKNEAKKSAAHFDAEQFREGSKRLIRLKKQVVSLIKMADYTKARKDAGTLLHTLQDFYSHSNWIESGNNDPLSILGDEIISESNIAGTNEKTCNDCTSASFAHLLGLGTDDCQNNLLNTGKLTSGYYDVAKPVGVGKCSHGGIFDKSRKFDAKGGINKDASLRYLSPHYRRHQPAARVAIKATKLFFDSIRRDVGDTKFATFLNMEALRTLSFAIDTSGSMSVESCDV
;
A
#
# COMPACT_ATOMS: atom_id res chain seq x y z
N MET A 1 31.33 -27.34 26.97
CA MET A 1 29.94 -26.92 26.72
C MET A 1 29.92 -26.02 25.47
N LYS A 2 29.53 -26.56 24.32
CA LYS A 2 29.39 -25.81 23.07
C LYS A 2 27.90 -25.74 22.75
N PHE A 3 27.30 -24.56 22.84
CA PHE A 3 25.94 -24.33 22.35
C PHE A 3 26.00 -24.18 20.83
N HIS A 4 25.47 -25.18 20.11
CA HIS A 4 25.16 -25.06 18.70
C HIS A 4 23.82 -24.33 18.54
N LEU A 5 23.86 -23.07 18.15
CA LEU A 5 22.68 -22.35 17.70
C LEU A 5 22.49 -22.65 16.20
N CYS A 6 21.71 -23.70 15.90
CA CYS A 6 21.25 -23.98 14.53
C CYS A 6 20.27 -22.88 14.10
N PHE A 7 20.72 -21.97 13.23
CA PHE A 7 19.83 -21.10 12.47
C PHE A 7 19.11 -21.93 11.41
N LEU A 8 17.87 -22.32 11.69
CA LEU A 8 16.95 -22.83 10.67
C LEU A 8 16.48 -21.63 9.82
N PHE A 9 17.21 -21.32 8.75
CA PHE A 9 16.70 -20.44 7.69
C PHE A 9 15.61 -21.22 6.93
N LEU A 10 14.38 -21.14 7.42
CA LEU A 10 13.21 -21.46 6.61
C LEU A 10 13.18 -20.46 5.44
N LEU A 11 13.34 -20.98 4.23
CA LEU A 11 13.15 -20.31 2.95
C LEU A 11 11.70 -19.84 2.80
N VAL A 12 11.30 -18.83 3.57
CA VAL A 12 10.13 -18.01 3.28
C VAL A 12 10.63 -16.91 2.36
N GLY A 13 10.10 -16.83 1.13
CA GLY A 13 10.46 -15.78 0.18
C GLY A 13 10.46 -14.41 0.87
N PHE A 14 11.64 -13.81 0.97
CA PHE A 14 11.83 -12.54 1.64
C PHE A 14 11.27 -11.44 0.74
N SER A 15 10.39 -10.62 1.31
CA SER A 15 9.70 -9.50 0.65
C SER A 15 10.69 -8.42 0.19
N THR A 16 10.45 -7.89 -1.01
CA THR A 16 11.27 -6.87 -1.71
C THR A 16 10.60 -5.50 -1.72
N ALA A 17 9.61 -5.31 -0.84
CA ALA A 17 8.79 -4.13 -0.71
C ALA A 17 8.51 -3.86 0.78
N PHE A 18 7.58 -2.95 1.14
CA PHE A 18 7.32 -2.58 2.55
C PHE A 18 7.23 -3.80 3.48
N ILE A 19 8.24 -4.00 4.33
CA ILE A 19 8.57 -5.33 4.88
C ILE A 19 7.46 -5.83 5.85
N PRO A 20 6.92 -7.05 5.68
CA PRO A 20 5.86 -7.61 6.52
C PRO A 20 6.23 -7.72 8.01
N THR A 21 5.25 -7.47 8.90
CA THR A 21 5.47 -7.44 10.36
C THR A 21 5.96 -8.78 10.94
N ARG A 22 5.63 -9.92 10.33
CA ARG A 22 6.11 -11.24 10.79
C ARG A 22 7.63 -11.43 10.65
N LEU A 23 8.27 -10.74 9.70
CA LEU A 23 9.73 -10.72 9.57
C LEU A 23 10.35 -9.72 10.55
N LEU A 24 9.61 -8.68 10.89
CA LEU A 24 9.98 -7.59 11.79
C LEU A 24 9.92 -7.99 13.28
N THR A 25 9.10 -8.98 13.66
CA THR A 25 9.00 -9.46 15.06
C THR A 25 10.29 -10.14 15.57
N PHE A 26 11.21 -10.52 14.68
CA PHE A 26 12.51 -11.09 15.05
C PHE A 26 13.51 -10.02 15.50
N PHE A 27 13.25 -8.74 15.21
CA PHE A 27 14.12 -7.64 15.55
C PHE A 27 13.41 -6.57 16.39
N SER A 28 13.84 -6.41 17.64
CA SER A 28 13.37 -5.35 18.53
C SER A 28 13.55 -3.97 17.86
N GLY A 29 12.46 -3.21 17.74
CA GLY A 29 12.45 -1.86 17.14
C GLY A 29 11.63 -1.71 15.85
N ALA A 30 11.22 -2.81 15.21
CA ALA A 30 10.48 -2.77 13.95
C ALA A 30 8.97 -2.48 14.08
N TRP A 31 8.50 -2.23 15.31
CA TRP A 31 7.09 -2.03 15.65
C TRP A 31 6.52 -0.74 15.05
N SER A 32 7.38 0.20 14.66
CA SER A 32 7.01 1.43 13.97
C SER A 32 6.92 1.28 12.44
N SER A 33 7.43 0.17 11.86
CA SER A 33 7.49 0.00 10.41
C SER A 33 6.12 -0.37 9.85
N LEU A 34 5.62 0.43 8.91
CA LEU A 34 4.36 0.21 8.23
C LEU A 34 4.60 -0.67 7.00
N ASN A 35 3.85 -1.77 6.90
CA ASN A 35 3.90 -2.65 5.74
C ASN A 35 2.74 -2.38 4.78
N HIS A 36 2.77 -3.03 3.61
CA HIS A 36 1.68 -2.97 2.62
C HIS A 36 0.29 -3.19 3.19
N LYS A 37 0.14 -4.14 4.13
CA LYS A 37 -1.13 -4.42 4.76
C LYS A 37 -1.64 -3.22 5.56
N VAL A 38 -0.80 -2.62 6.41
CA VAL A 38 -1.21 -1.46 7.22
C VAL A 38 -1.49 -0.25 6.33
N ILE A 39 -0.69 -0.03 5.29
CA ILE A 39 -0.89 1.06 4.32
C ILE A 39 -2.23 0.89 3.57
N THR A 40 -2.49 -0.33 3.09
CA THR A 40 -3.74 -0.71 2.40
C THR A 40 -4.96 -0.48 3.29
N GLN A 41 -4.91 -1.00 4.52
CA GLN A 41 -5.98 -0.83 5.51
C GLN A 41 -6.25 0.64 5.79
N ALA A 42 -5.22 1.42 6.12
CA ALA A 42 -5.37 2.82 6.48
C ALA A 42 -5.99 3.64 5.33
N GLY A 43 -5.51 3.45 4.09
CA GLY A 43 -6.02 4.17 2.93
C GLY A 43 -7.46 3.80 2.61
N LEU A 44 -7.79 2.50 2.64
CA LEU A 44 -9.14 2.01 2.44
C LEU A 44 -10.11 2.50 3.52
N TRP A 45 -9.73 2.44 4.80
CA TRP A 45 -10.58 2.94 5.89
C TRP A 45 -10.86 4.43 5.76
N CYS A 46 -9.88 5.23 5.34
CA CYS A 46 -10.11 6.66 5.09
C CYS A 46 -11.14 6.88 3.97
N SER A 47 -11.08 6.10 2.88
CA SER A 47 -12.07 6.19 1.79
C SER A 47 -13.45 5.73 2.24
N VAL A 48 -13.52 4.62 2.98
CA VAL A 48 -14.78 4.07 3.51
C VAL A 48 -15.43 5.01 4.52
N ILE A 49 -14.66 5.69 5.37
CA ILE A 49 -15.23 6.67 6.32
C ILE A 49 -15.91 7.83 5.58
N GLU A 50 -15.29 8.35 4.52
CA GLU A 50 -15.89 9.40 3.69
C GLU A 50 -17.10 8.89 2.90
N PHE A 51 -17.10 7.62 2.49
CA PHE A 51 -18.30 6.94 1.97
C PHE A 51 -19.42 6.89 2.99
N LEU A 52 -19.14 6.43 4.21
CA LEU A 52 -20.14 6.27 5.26
C LEU A 52 -20.75 7.61 5.72
N LYS A 53 -19.97 8.69 5.76
CA LYS A 53 -20.46 10.05 6.05
C LYS A 53 -21.50 10.53 5.05
N THR A 54 -21.38 10.12 3.79
CA THR A 54 -22.25 10.53 2.69
C THR A 54 -23.36 9.51 2.39
N ASN A 55 -23.31 8.34 3.03
CA ASN A 55 -24.25 7.22 2.84
C ASN A 55 -24.76 6.69 4.19
N PRO A 56 -25.62 7.44 4.89
CA PRO A 56 -26.05 7.10 6.24
C PRO A 56 -26.86 5.79 6.32
N ASN A 57 -27.44 5.33 5.20
CA ASN A 57 -28.12 4.04 5.12
C ASN A 57 -27.19 2.82 5.31
N TYR A 58 -25.86 3.01 5.32
CA TYR A 58 -24.89 1.96 5.64
C TYR A 58 -24.39 2.01 7.09
N VAL A 59 -24.92 2.91 7.93
CA VAL A 59 -24.46 3.14 9.31
C VAL A 59 -25.63 3.34 10.26
N ASN A 60 -25.55 2.79 11.47
CA ASN A 60 -26.58 3.04 12.47
C ASN A 60 -26.45 4.46 13.07
N LYS A 61 -27.55 5.02 13.60
CA LYS A 61 -27.61 6.41 14.05
C LYS A 61 -26.48 6.79 15.04
N ILE A 62 -26.18 5.92 16.01
CA ILE A 62 -25.12 6.15 17.02
C ILE A 62 -23.73 6.29 16.36
N ARG A 63 -23.43 5.51 15.33
CA ARG A 63 -22.14 5.58 14.63
C ARG A 63 -22.06 6.76 13.66
N ALA A 64 -23.19 7.30 13.19
CA ALA A 64 -23.21 8.43 12.28
C ALA A 64 -22.65 9.72 12.93
N ASP A 65 -23.05 10.00 14.18
CA ASP A 65 -22.55 11.16 14.93
C ASP A 65 -21.05 11.05 15.21
N GLU A 66 -20.57 9.85 15.54
CA GLU A 66 -19.14 9.63 15.72
C GLU A 66 -18.38 9.84 14.40
N LEU A 67 -18.88 9.31 13.27
CA LEU A 67 -18.25 9.49 11.96
C LEU A 67 -18.17 10.96 11.54
N ALA A 68 -19.22 11.75 11.82
CA ALA A 68 -19.24 13.18 11.48
C ALA A 68 -18.09 13.95 12.15
N SER A 69 -17.67 13.53 13.35
CA SER A 69 -16.56 14.13 14.10
C SER A 69 -15.16 13.74 13.60
N VAL A 70 -15.05 12.73 12.73
CA VAL A 70 -13.77 12.18 12.29
C VAL A 70 -13.19 13.02 11.15
N ASN A 71 -11.96 13.54 11.34
CA ASN A 71 -11.18 14.16 10.27
C ASN A 71 -10.14 13.18 9.71
N THR A 72 -10.41 12.57 8.55
CA THR A 72 -9.50 11.60 7.89
C THR A 72 -8.15 12.21 7.49
N ALA A 73 -8.07 13.52 7.27
CA ALA A 73 -6.78 14.18 6.96
C ALA A 73 -5.84 14.16 8.17
N ARG A 74 -6.36 14.38 9.38
CA ARG A 74 -5.59 14.33 10.64
C ARG A 74 -5.20 12.93 11.07
N LEU A 75 -5.86 11.90 10.54
CA LEU A 75 -5.57 10.50 10.87
C LEU A 75 -4.27 9.99 10.24
N LEU A 76 -3.73 10.71 9.25
CA LEU A 76 -2.45 10.41 8.61
C LEU A 76 -1.24 11.01 9.34
N GLU A 77 -1.50 11.86 10.35
CA GLU A 77 -0.48 12.56 11.14
C GLU A 77 -0.08 11.77 12.42
N GLY A 78 -0.85 10.72 12.80
CA GLY A 78 -0.63 9.88 13.99
C GLY A 78 -0.39 8.39 13.69
N SER A 79 -0.50 7.52 14.71
CA SER A 79 -0.55 6.07 14.50
C SER A 79 -1.88 5.69 13.84
N VAL A 80 -1.85 4.75 12.88
CA VAL A 80 -3.07 4.21 12.23
C VAL A 80 -4.00 3.69 13.34
N SER A 81 -5.05 4.45 13.63
CA SER A 81 -5.79 4.29 14.87
C SER A 81 -6.74 3.09 14.82
N SER A 82 -6.73 2.25 15.87
CA SER A 82 -7.75 1.22 16.12
C SER A 82 -9.18 1.78 16.10
N ARG A 83 -9.34 3.09 16.31
CA ARG A 83 -10.60 3.82 16.20
C ARG A 83 -11.19 3.75 14.80
N LEU A 84 -10.39 3.86 13.73
CA LEU A 84 -10.89 3.80 12.36
C LEU A 84 -11.44 2.43 12.02
N PHE A 85 -10.67 1.40 12.37
CA PHE A 85 -11.08 0.03 12.20
C PHE A 85 -12.42 -0.25 12.88
N ARG A 86 -12.62 0.22 14.12
CA ARG A 86 -13.88 0.05 14.84
C ARG A 86 -15.07 0.66 14.09
N LEU A 87 -14.88 1.80 13.42
CA LEU A 87 -15.94 2.52 12.71
C LEU A 87 -16.41 1.80 11.44
N VAL A 88 -15.53 1.04 10.79
CA VAL A 88 -15.81 0.37 9.51
C VAL A 88 -15.97 -1.16 9.64
N LYS A 89 -15.79 -1.72 10.84
CA LYS A 89 -15.71 -3.19 11.05
C LYS A 89 -17.06 -3.89 10.87
N SER A 90 -17.11 -4.80 9.89
CA SER A 90 -18.02 -5.95 9.81
C SER A 90 -17.25 -7.19 9.33
N SER A 91 -17.72 -8.41 9.61
CA SER A 91 -17.04 -9.66 9.18
C SER A 91 -16.93 -9.75 7.65
N LYS A 92 -18.04 -9.51 6.94
CA LYS A 92 -18.09 -9.53 5.47
C LYS A 92 -17.14 -8.50 4.84
N PHE A 93 -17.09 -7.28 5.40
CA PHE A 93 -16.15 -6.25 4.96
C PHE A 93 -14.70 -6.71 5.18
N GLN A 94 -14.39 -7.29 6.34
CA GLN A 94 -13.05 -7.78 6.62
C GLN A 94 -12.60 -8.88 5.65
N ASP A 95 -13.50 -9.74 5.20
CA ASP A 95 -13.15 -10.78 4.23
C ASP A 95 -12.83 -10.17 2.85
N ALA A 96 -13.57 -9.15 2.42
CA ALA A 96 -13.22 -8.36 1.25
C ALA A 96 -11.85 -7.67 1.40
N VAL A 97 -11.57 -7.05 2.55
CA VAL A 97 -10.28 -6.42 2.83
C VAL A 97 -9.15 -7.44 2.79
N LYS A 98 -9.33 -8.63 3.35
CA LYS A 98 -8.33 -9.71 3.31
C LYS A 98 -8.01 -10.12 1.88
N GLU A 99 -8.98 -10.26 0.99
CA GLU A 99 -8.72 -10.59 -0.41
C GLU A 99 -7.79 -9.56 -1.08
N ILE A 100 -8.02 -8.26 -0.81
CA ILE A 100 -7.16 -7.17 -1.30
C ILE A 100 -5.77 -7.27 -0.67
N GLU A 101 -5.66 -7.46 0.65
CA GLU A 101 -4.38 -7.61 1.36
C GLU A 101 -3.56 -8.79 0.84
N TYR A 102 -4.19 -9.94 0.62
CA TYR A 102 -3.53 -11.14 0.10
C TYR A 102 -3.01 -10.91 -1.31
N ALA A 103 -3.82 -10.30 -2.19
CA ALA A 103 -3.40 -10.03 -3.56
C ALA A 103 -2.33 -8.95 -3.67
N ASN A 104 -2.33 -7.97 -2.76
CA ASN A 104 -1.25 -7.01 -2.60
C ASN A 104 0.05 -7.74 -2.23
N ALA A 105 0.08 -8.43 -1.09
CA ALA A 105 1.28 -9.14 -0.63
C ALA A 105 1.77 -10.25 -1.59
N ALA A 106 0.89 -10.80 -2.42
CA ALA A 106 1.25 -11.82 -3.39
C ALA A 106 2.14 -11.31 -4.54
N VAL A 107 2.16 -9.99 -4.81
CA VAL A 107 2.97 -9.42 -5.90
C VAL A 107 4.47 -9.63 -5.63
N ASP A 108 4.94 -9.43 -4.39
CA ASP A 108 6.33 -9.70 -3.99
C ASP A 108 6.82 -11.10 -4.33
N LYS A 109 5.92 -12.10 -4.35
CA LYS A 109 6.27 -13.48 -4.68
C LYS A 109 6.04 -13.78 -6.16
N ASN A 110 4.87 -13.41 -6.68
CA ASN A 110 4.42 -13.83 -8.00
C ASN A 110 5.02 -12.99 -9.13
N GLU A 111 5.44 -11.76 -8.82
CA GLU A 111 5.97 -10.79 -9.78
C GLU A 111 7.30 -10.19 -9.31
N ALA A 112 8.03 -10.86 -8.42
CA ALA A 112 9.32 -10.42 -7.84
C ALA A 112 10.35 -9.90 -8.86
N LYS A 113 10.38 -10.51 -10.06
CA LYS A 113 11.34 -10.16 -11.14
C LYS A 113 10.80 -9.13 -12.13
N LYS A 114 9.62 -8.58 -11.88
CA LYS A 114 8.95 -7.64 -12.77
C LYS A 114 9.15 -6.24 -12.24
N SER A 115 10.20 -5.56 -12.68
CA SER A 115 10.55 -4.21 -12.18
C SER A 115 9.38 -3.22 -12.29
N ALA A 116 8.58 -3.26 -13.36
CA ALA A 116 7.36 -2.45 -13.49
C ALA A 116 6.29 -2.70 -12.41
N ALA A 117 6.28 -3.86 -11.74
CA ALA A 117 5.37 -4.13 -10.62
C ALA A 117 5.83 -3.47 -9.31
N HIS A 118 7.11 -3.10 -9.22
CA HIS A 118 7.77 -2.53 -8.04
C HIS A 118 8.32 -1.11 -8.29
N PHE A 119 8.11 -0.56 -9.49
CA PHE A 119 8.75 0.67 -9.97
C PHE A 119 10.29 0.65 -9.90
N ASP A 120 10.89 -0.53 -9.91
CA ASP A 120 12.34 -0.68 -9.92
C ASP A 120 12.96 -0.36 -11.29
N ALA A 121 14.27 -0.16 -11.29
CA ALA A 121 15.10 0.01 -12.48
C ALA A 121 14.56 1.08 -13.44
N GLU A 122 14.02 2.16 -12.87
CA GLU A 122 13.47 3.31 -13.59
C GLU A 122 12.33 2.95 -14.57
N GLN A 123 11.66 1.80 -14.39
CA GLN A 123 10.52 1.37 -15.21
C GLN A 123 9.21 2.13 -14.90
N PHE A 124 9.29 3.45 -14.74
CA PHE A 124 8.15 4.32 -14.40
C PHE A 124 7.06 4.33 -15.47
N ARG A 125 7.42 4.29 -16.75
CA ARG A 125 6.42 4.25 -17.84
C ARG A 125 5.62 2.96 -17.82
N GLU A 126 6.31 1.83 -17.69
CA GLU A 126 5.67 0.51 -17.66
C GLU A 126 4.87 0.29 -16.37
N GLY A 127 5.38 0.78 -15.23
CA GLY A 127 4.64 0.83 -13.97
C GLY A 127 3.36 1.67 -14.09
N SER A 128 3.43 2.83 -14.73
CA SER A 128 2.25 3.68 -14.98
C SER A 128 1.21 3.00 -15.87
N LYS A 129 1.63 2.39 -16.99
CA LYS A 129 0.76 1.59 -17.87
C LYS A 129 0.09 0.45 -17.11
N ARG A 130 0.84 -0.23 -16.24
CA ARG A 130 0.33 -1.29 -15.37
C ARG A 130 -0.75 -0.78 -14.43
N LEU A 131 -0.54 0.34 -13.75
CA LEU A 131 -1.53 0.96 -12.85
C LEU A 131 -2.82 1.31 -13.61
N ILE A 132 -2.71 1.98 -14.77
CA ILE A 132 -3.87 2.36 -15.59
C ILE A 132 -4.66 1.12 -16.03
N ARG A 133 -3.97 0.08 -16.51
CA ARG A 133 -4.60 -1.17 -16.95
C ARG A 133 -5.34 -1.84 -15.79
N LEU A 134 -4.71 -2.00 -14.63
CA LEU A 134 -5.33 -2.64 -13.48
C LEU A 134 -6.52 -1.81 -12.96
N LYS A 135 -6.42 -0.48 -12.93
CA LYS A 135 -7.54 0.41 -12.54
C LYS A 135 -8.75 0.19 -13.44
N LYS A 136 -8.55 0.18 -14.77
CA LYS A 136 -9.61 -0.11 -15.76
C LYS A 136 -10.21 -1.50 -15.55
N GLN A 137 -9.39 -2.51 -15.26
CA GLN A 137 -9.85 -3.87 -14.97
C GLN A 137 -10.70 -3.92 -13.70
N VAL A 138 -10.27 -3.30 -12.60
CA VAL A 138 -11.04 -3.21 -11.35
C VAL A 138 -12.42 -2.59 -11.60
N VAL A 139 -12.48 -1.43 -12.27
CA VAL A 139 -13.76 -0.76 -12.59
C VAL A 139 -14.66 -1.65 -13.45
N SER A 140 -14.11 -2.31 -14.47
CA SER A 140 -14.84 -3.21 -15.35
C SER A 140 -15.40 -4.42 -14.59
N LEU A 141 -14.59 -5.07 -13.77
CA LEU A 141 -14.97 -6.23 -12.97
C LEU A 141 -16.05 -5.90 -11.94
N ILE A 142 -15.97 -4.74 -11.29
CA ILE A 142 -17.02 -4.24 -10.39
C ILE A 142 -18.33 -4.03 -11.15
N LYS A 143 -18.27 -3.45 -12.36
CA LYS A 143 -19.47 -3.24 -13.19
C LYS A 143 -20.14 -4.56 -13.57
N MET A 144 -19.34 -5.60 -13.85
CA MET A 144 -19.77 -6.97 -14.15
C MET A 144 -20.08 -7.82 -12.90
N ALA A 145 -19.99 -7.26 -11.70
CA ALA A 145 -20.19 -7.95 -10.42
C ALA A 145 -19.22 -9.12 -10.12
N ASP A 146 -18.06 -9.18 -10.78
CA ASP A 146 -16.96 -10.08 -10.41
C ASP A 146 -16.09 -9.42 -9.33
N TYR A 147 -16.66 -9.30 -8.12
CA TYR A 147 -16.04 -8.56 -7.03
C TYR A 147 -14.77 -9.24 -6.49
N THR A 148 -14.71 -10.57 -6.50
CA THR A 148 -13.53 -11.31 -6.04
C THR A 148 -12.33 -11.02 -6.94
N LYS A 149 -12.51 -11.06 -8.27
CA LYS A 149 -11.43 -10.71 -9.19
C LYS A 149 -11.09 -9.23 -9.13
N ALA A 150 -12.10 -8.36 -8.99
CA ALA A 150 -11.86 -6.93 -8.78
C ALA A 150 -11.00 -6.65 -7.54
N ARG A 151 -11.24 -7.34 -6.43
CA ARG A 151 -10.46 -7.18 -5.19
C ARG A 151 -9.03 -7.68 -5.34
N LYS A 152 -8.83 -8.78 -6.10
CA LYS A 152 -7.49 -9.25 -6.46
C LYS A 152 -6.74 -8.22 -7.30
N ASP A 153 -7.34 -7.73 -8.38
CA ASP A 153 -6.72 -6.72 -9.25
C ASP A 153 -6.46 -5.40 -8.49
N ALA A 154 -7.34 -5.02 -7.56
CA ALA A 154 -7.14 -3.87 -6.69
C ALA A 154 -5.94 -4.07 -5.75
N GLY A 155 -5.81 -5.23 -5.11
CA GLY A 155 -4.63 -5.54 -4.28
C GLY A 155 -3.34 -5.50 -5.08
N THR A 156 -3.33 -6.14 -6.25
CA THR A 156 -2.18 -6.15 -7.18
C THR A 156 -1.80 -4.74 -7.67
N LEU A 157 -2.77 -3.86 -7.89
CA LEU A 157 -2.53 -2.44 -8.20
C LEU A 157 -1.91 -1.71 -7.02
N LEU A 158 -2.48 -1.89 -5.82
CA LEU A 158 -2.05 -1.19 -4.61
C LEU A 158 -0.60 -1.51 -4.25
N HIS A 159 -0.14 -2.75 -4.46
CA HIS A 159 1.27 -3.10 -4.30
C HIS A 159 2.17 -2.18 -5.14
N THR A 160 1.94 -2.17 -6.46
CA THR A 160 2.69 -1.33 -7.40
C THR A 160 2.60 0.15 -7.07
N LEU A 161 1.41 0.65 -6.68
CA LEU A 161 1.23 2.04 -6.31
C LEU A 161 2.02 2.42 -5.04
N GLN A 162 2.11 1.52 -4.07
CA GLN A 162 2.80 1.75 -2.81
C GLN A 162 4.32 1.71 -3.00
N ASP A 163 4.83 0.78 -3.82
CA ASP A 163 6.27 0.65 -4.11
C ASP A 163 6.86 1.85 -4.82
N PHE A 164 6.06 2.58 -5.62
CA PHE A 164 6.50 3.85 -6.17
C PHE A 164 7.07 4.79 -5.10
N TYR A 165 6.44 4.87 -3.92
CA TYR A 165 6.84 5.80 -2.87
C TYR A 165 8.02 5.28 -2.03
N SER A 166 8.22 3.97 -1.94
CA SER A 166 9.36 3.38 -1.22
C SER A 166 10.60 3.25 -2.09
N HIS A 167 10.46 3.00 -3.39
CA HIS A 167 11.59 2.64 -4.27
C HIS A 167 12.06 3.78 -5.18
N SER A 168 11.30 4.88 -5.30
CA SER A 168 11.70 6.08 -6.06
C SER A 168 12.31 7.17 -5.19
N ASN A 169 12.81 8.24 -5.83
CA ASN A 169 13.25 9.48 -5.19
C ASN A 169 12.10 10.48 -4.91
N TRP A 170 10.82 10.08 -4.99
CA TRP A 170 9.68 11.00 -4.85
C TRP A 170 9.72 11.79 -3.54
N ILE A 171 10.01 11.11 -2.43
CA ILE A 171 10.06 11.70 -1.08
C ILE A 171 11.31 12.58 -0.92
N GLU A 172 12.45 12.14 -1.44
CA GLU A 172 13.70 12.88 -1.38
C GLU A 172 13.68 14.14 -2.24
N SER A 173 12.83 14.18 -3.27
CA SER A 173 12.54 15.38 -4.07
C SER A 173 11.65 16.39 -3.33
N GLY A 174 11.32 16.15 -2.05
CA GLY A 174 10.57 17.07 -1.19
C GLY A 174 9.05 16.93 -1.29
N ASN A 175 8.53 15.93 -2.01
CA ASN A 175 7.10 15.74 -2.18
C ASN A 175 6.48 15.08 -0.94
N ASN A 176 5.37 15.65 -0.46
CA ASN A 176 4.60 15.15 0.69
C ASN A 176 3.16 14.73 0.32
N ASP A 177 2.84 14.80 -0.98
CA ASP A 177 1.55 14.41 -1.53
C ASP A 177 1.72 13.39 -2.66
N PRO A 178 0.67 12.59 -2.96
CA PRO A 178 0.69 11.63 -4.05
C PRO A 178 0.95 12.30 -5.40
N LEU A 179 1.69 11.62 -6.27
CA LEU A 179 1.82 12.04 -7.66
C LEU A 179 0.45 11.86 -8.35
N SER A 180 -0.20 12.97 -8.68
CA SER A 180 -1.60 13.01 -9.12
C SER A 180 -1.90 12.20 -10.40
N ILE A 181 -0.89 12.01 -11.25
CA ILE A 181 -1.04 11.28 -12.52
C ILE A 181 -0.96 9.75 -12.37
N LEU A 182 -0.53 9.22 -11.22
CA LEU A 182 -0.34 7.77 -11.05
C LEU A 182 -1.67 7.02 -11.14
N GLY A 183 -1.76 6.16 -12.15
CA GLY A 183 -2.96 5.35 -12.43
C GLY A 183 -3.94 6.00 -13.41
N ASP A 184 -3.67 7.23 -13.85
CA ASP A 184 -4.48 7.96 -14.83
C ASP A 184 -3.69 8.30 -16.10
N GLU A 185 -2.41 8.67 -15.98
CA GLU A 185 -1.54 8.99 -17.11
C GLU A 185 -0.19 8.25 -17.05
N ILE A 186 0.45 8.12 -18.21
CA ILE A 186 1.77 7.51 -18.32
C ILE A 186 2.81 8.59 -18.03
N ILE A 187 3.71 8.34 -17.06
CA ILE A 187 4.84 9.23 -16.79
C ILE A 187 5.65 9.45 -18.08
N SER A 188 5.93 10.73 -18.39
CA SER A 188 6.73 11.10 -19.56
C SER A 188 8.18 10.64 -19.42
N GLU A 189 8.77 10.16 -20.51
CA GLU A 189 10.20 9.80 -20.58
C GLU A 189 11.11 10.98 -20.20
N SER A 190 10.69 12.21 -20.53
CA SER A 190 11.43 13.43 -20.17
C SER A 190 11.61 13.64 -18.68
N ASN A 191 10.71 13.06 -17.87
CA ASN A 191 10.70 13.19 -16.41
C ASN A 191 11.45 12.05 -15.72
N ILE A 192 12.01 11.10 -16.47
CA ILE A 192 12.72 9.93 -15.96
C ILE A 192 14.22 10.11 -16.24
N ALA A 193 15.05 9.79 -15.25
CA ALA A 193 16.50 9.85 -15.41
C ALA A 193 16.95 8.91 -16.54
N GLY A 194 17.72 9.45 -17.49
CA GLY A 194 18.18 8.67 -18.64
C GLY A 194 19.17 7.58 -18.25
N THR A 195 19.38 6.57 -19.09
CA THR A 195 20.27 5.42 -18.78
C THR A 195 21.70 5.81 -18.40
N ASN A 196 22.22 6.91 -18.95
CA ASN A 196 23.57 7.44 -18.68
C ASN A 196 23.57 8.60 -17.66
N GLU A 197 22.43 8.90 -17.06
CA GLU A 197 22.29 9.96 -16.07
C GLU A 197 22.61 9.42 -14.68
N LYS A 198 23.67 9.94 -14.07
CA LYS A 198 24.05 9.60 -12.69
C LYS A 198 22.96 10.08 -11.73
N THR A 199 22.48 9.20 -10.86
CA THR A 199 21.40 9.52 -9.90
C THR A 199 21.76 9.23 -8.44
N CYS A 200 22.82 8.46 -8.18
CA CYS A 200 23.33 8.15 -6.85
C CYS A 200 24.85 8.37 -6.74
N ASN A 201 25.27 8.71 -5.53
CA ASN A 201 26.62 8.52 -5.01
C ASN A 201 26.67 7.30 -4.08
N ASP A 202 27.89 6.91 -3.70
CA ASP A 202 28.10 5.91 -2.66
C ASP A 202 27.53 6.39 -1.32
N CYS A 203 26.82 5.50 -0.63
CA CYS A 203 26.37 5.73 0.72
C CYS A 203 27.50 5.61 1.74
N THR A 204 27.28 6.18 2.93
CA THR A 204 28.21 6.01 4.04
C THR A 204 28.04 4.64 4.70
N SER A 205 29.10 3.84 4.71
CA SER A 205 29.14 2.54 5.40
C SER A 205 29.24 2.74 6.92
N ALA A 206 28.41 2.05 7.71
CA ALA A 206 28.64 1.99 9.17
C ALA A 206 29.81 1.04 9.47
N SER A 207 30.87 1.55 10.09
CA SER A 207 32.14 0.85 10.32
C SER A 207 32.03 -0.45 11.13
N PHE A 208 31.03 -0.61 11.99
CA PHE A 208 30.98 -1.73 12.95
C PHE A 208 30.16 -2.95 12.49
N ALA A 209 29.25 -2.80 11.52
CA ALA A 209 28.29 -3.85 11.14
C ALA A 209 28.64 -4.60 9.84
N HIS A 210 29.70 -4.16 9.15
CA HIS A 210 30.29 -4.90 8.03
C HIS A 210 30.72 -6.32 8.44
N LEU A 211 31.12 -6.52 9.71
CA LEU A 211 31.60 -7.80 10.25
C LEU A 211 30.53 -8.91 10.26
N LEU A 212 29.24 -8.57 10.19
CA LEU A 212 28.14 -9.53 10.16
C LEU A 212 27.39 -9.57 8.81
N GLY A 213 27.86 -8.83 7.79
CA GLY A 213 27.19 -8.75 6.49
C GLY A 213 25.81 -8.07 6.52
N LEU A 214 25.44 -7.43 7.63
CA LEU A 214 24.18 -6.72 7.81
C LEU A 214 24.27 -5.36 7.12
N GLY A 215 23.28 -5.03 6.30
CA GLY A 215 23.30 -3.88 5.41
C GLY A 215 23.09 -2.57 6.13
N THR A 216 24.16 -1.90 6.53
CA THR A 216 24.11 -0.72 7.43
C THR A 216 24.43 0.60 6.74
N ASP A 217 24.30 0.62 5.42
CA ASP A 217 24.53 1.83 4.62
C ASP A 217 23.53 2.91 5.06
N ASP A 218 24.04 4.08 5.46
CA ASP A 218 23.18 5.26 5.63
C ASP A 218 23.27 6.09 4.35
N CYS A 219 22.14 6.14 3.66
CA CYS A 219 22.00 6.72 2.34
C CYS A 219 21.22 8.03 2.33
N GLN A 220 20.96 8.68 3.47
CA GLN A 220 20.07 9.86 3.54
C GLN A 220 20.37 10.97 2.49
N ASN A 221 21.64 11.09 2.07
CA ASN A 221 22.11 12.15 1.18
C ASN A 221 22.83 11.58 -0.08
N ASN A 222 22.56 10.32 -0.46
CA ASN A 222 23.26 9.72 -1.60
C ASN A 222 22.64 10.07 -2.96
N LEU A 223 21.39 10.55 -3.00
CA LEU A 223 20.71 10.92 -4.24
C LEU A 223 21.17 12.26 -4.79
N LEU A 224 21.35 12.30 -6.12
CA LEU A 224 21.58 13.54 -6.85
C LEU A 224 20.25 14.17 -7.23
N ASN A 225 20.14 15.49 -7.04
CA ASN A 225 18.98 16.23 -7.51
C ASN A 225 19.13 16.54 -9.00
N THR A 226 18.60 15.67 -9.86
CA THR A 226 18.59 15.88 -11.31
C THR A 226 17.30 16.51 -11.83
N GLY A 227 16.31 16.74 -10.94
CA GLY A 227 14.96 17.16 -11.32
C GLY A 227 14.12 16.06 -11.99
N LYS A 228 14.62 14.82 -12.05
CA LYS A 228 13.93 13.68 -12.66
C LYS A 228 13.70 12.53 -11.68
N LEU A 229 12.77 11.65 -12.04
CA LEU A 229 12.49 10.42 -11.31
C LEU A 229 13.61 9.40 -11.52
N THR A 230 14.08 8.82 -10.42
CA THR A 230 14.97 7.66 -10.39
C THR A 230 14.42 6.64 -9.39
N SER A 231 14.72 5.36 -9.60
CA SER A 231 14.42 4.30 -8.64
C SER A 231 15.56 3.30 -8.52
N GLY A 232 15.43 2.40 -7.55
CA GLY A 232 16.43 1.39 -7.26
C GLY A 232 16.44 0.27 -8.31
N TYR A 233 17.62 -0.16 -8.73
CA TYR A 233 17.79 -1.37 -9.53
C TYR A 233 17.81 -2.60 -8.60
N TYR A 234 16.91 -3.55 -8.82
CA TYR A 234 16.78 -4.79 -8.06
C TYR A 234 16.54 -5.98 -8.99
N ASP A 235 17.27 -7.08 -8.77
CA ASP A 235 17.18 -8.33 -9.55
C ASP A 235 17.24 -8.17 -11.09
N VAL A 236 17.78 -7.05 -11.56
CA VAL A 236 18.06 -6.73 -12.96
C VAL A 236 19.45 -6.08 -13.08
N ALA A 237 19.98 -6.03 -14.31
CA ALA A 237 21.28 -5.43 -14.57
C ALA A 237 21.24 -3.92 -14.29
N LYS A 238 22.04 -3.47 -13.33
CA LYS A 238 22.28 -2.05 -13.05
C LYS A 238 23.33 -1.50 -14.02
N PRO A 239 23.11 -0.33 -14.67
CA PRO A 239 24.11 0.31 -15.53
C PRO A 239 25.45 0.49 -14.80
N VAL A 240 26.51 -0.04 -15.40
CA VAL A 240 27.85 -0.10 -14.80
C VAL A 240 28.58 1.22 -15.01
N GLY A 241 29.14 1.79 -13.94
CA GLY A 241 29.97 3.00 -13.99
C GLY A 241 29.21 4.31 -14.20
N VAL A 242 27.88 4.27 -14.21
CA VAL A 242 27.02 5.46 -14.36
C VAL A 242 26.72 6.11 -13.00
N GLY A 243 26.76 5.36 -11.90
CA GLY A 243 26.26 5.80 -10.60
C GLY A 243 24.74 5.78 -10.51
N LYS A 244 24.10 4.69 -10.96
CA LYS A 244 22.67 4.42 -10.75
C LYS A 244 22.42 3.85 -9.36
N CYS A 245 21.30 4.22 -8.76
CA CYS A 245 20.92 3.72 -7.45
C CYS A 245 20.58 2.23 -7.47
N SER A 246 21.20 1.48 -6.58
CA SER A 246 20.68 0.17 -6.19
C SER A 246 19.38 0.31 -5.41
N HIS A 247 18.57 -0.74 -5.36
CA HIS A 247 17.46 -0.79 -4.43
C HIS A 247 17.97 -0.77 -2.97
N GLY A 248 18.98 -1.57 -2.68
CA GLY A 248 19.61 -1.71 -1.37
C GLY A 248 18.91 -2.74 -0.48
N GLY A 249 19.28 -2.74 0.81
CA GLY A 249 18.85 -3.76 1.77
C GLY A 249 19.71 -5.03 1.72
N ILE A 250 19.51 -5.95 2.67
CA ILE A 250 20.40 -7.12 2.85
C ILE A 250 20.37 -8.13 1.70
N PHE A 251 19.30 -8.15 0.90
CA PHE A 251 19.11 -9.11 -0.19
C PHE A 251 19.54 -8.58 -1.56
N ASP A 252 19.76 -7.27 -1.70
CA ASP A 252 20.19 -6.69 -2.96
C ASP A 252 21.72 -6.79 -3.14
N LYS A 253 22.18 -7.65 -4.05
CA LYS A 253 23.61 -7.78 -4.35
C LYS A 253 24.17 -6.54 -5.05
N SER A 254 23.34 -5.80 -5.78
CA SER A 254 23.76 -4.64 -6.56
C SER A 254 24.30 -3.52 -5.67
N ARG A 255 23.88 -3.48 -4.39
CA ARG A 255 24.29 -2.50 -3.37
C ARG A 255 25.80 -2.42 -3.10
N LYS A 256 26.56 -3.44 -3.53
CA LYS A 256 28.02 -3.53 -3.30
C LYS A 256 28.85 -2.88 -4.42
N PHE A 257 28.23 -2.57 -5.55
CA PHE A 257 28.88 -1.98 -6.72
C PHE A 257 28.69 -0.46 -6.76
N ASP A 258 29.30 0.20 -7.75
CA ASP A 258 29.25 1.66 -8.01
C ASP A 258 27.89 2.29 -7.66
N ALA A 259 27.90 3.43 -6.98
CA ALA A 259 26.76 3.95 -6.23
C ALA A 259 26.28 2.93 -5.17
N LYS A 260 27.19 2.61 -4.24
CA LYS A 260 27.00 1.65 -3.15
C LYS A 260 25.85 2.04 -2.22
N GLY A 261 25.17 1.05 -1.66
CA GLY A 261 24.00 1.21 -0.80
C GLY A 261 22.69 1.10 -1.58
N GLY A 262 21.80 2.08 -1.47
CA GLY A 262 20.56 2.07 -2.24
C GLY A 262 19.58 3.18 -1.89
N ILE A 263 18.35 3.04 -2.37
CA ILE A 263 17.31 4.09 -2.29
C ILE A 263 16.05 3.65 -1.51
N ASN A 264 15.88 2.36 -1.21
CA ASN A 264 14.60 1.88 -0.67
C ASN A 264 14.29 2.39 0.74
N LYS A 265 12.98 2.46 1.01
CA LYS A 265 12.36 2.99 2.23
C LYS A 265 11.41 1.97 2.86
N ASP A 266 11.67 0.68 2.66
CA ASP A 266 10.74 -0.41 2.95
C ASP A 266 10.50 -0.63 4.45
N ALA A 267 11.47 -0.23 5.28
CA ALA A 267 11.40 -0.35 6.72
C ALA A 267 11.99 0.86 7.45
N SER A 268 11.53 1.07 8.68
CA SER A 268 12.04 2.12 9.58
C SER A 268 13.40 1.81 10.22
N LEU A 269 14.01 0.66 9.87
CA LEU A 269 15.25 0.20 10.46
C LEU A 269 16.40 0.26 9.48
N ARG A 270 17.50 0.90 9.90
CA ARG A 270 18.69 1.14 9.09
C ARG A 270 19.27 -0.11 8.46
N TYR A 271 19.22 -1.26 9.15
CA TYR A 271 19.79 -2.50 8.63
C TYR A 271 18.91 -3.21 7.59
N LEU A 272 17.66 -2.76 7.42
CA LEU A 272 16.71 -3.29 6.43
C LEU A 272 16.59 -2.36 5.22
N SER A 273 16.59 -1.05 5.46
CA SER A 273 16.41 -0.03 4.42
C SER A 273 17.46 1.06 4.47
N PRO A 274 18.13 1.37 3.34
CA PRO A 274 19.15 2.42 3.31
C PRO A 274 18.58 3.83 3.61
N HIS A 275 17.34 4.11 3.20
CA HIS A 275 16.62 5.35 3.48
C HIS A 275 15.59 5.20 4.61
N TYR A 276 15.94 4.46 5.67
CA TYR A 276 15.04 4.14 6.78
C TYR A 276 14.33 5.36 7.43
N ARG A 277 14.97 6.55 7.46
CA ARG A 277 14.35 7.77 8.02
C ARG A 277 13.21 8.32 7.14
N ARG A 278 13.19 7.96 5.86
CA ARG A 278 12.17 8.35 4.88
C ARG A 278 11.00 7.37 4.80
N HIS A 279 11.08 6.23 5.50
CA HIS A 279 10.01 5.23 5.55
C HIS A 279 8.66 5.81 5.98
N GLN A 280 8.63 6.60 7.07
CA GLN A 280 7.38 7.19 7.57
C GLN A 280 6.76 8.19 6.58
N PRO A 281 7.51 9.17 6.04
CA PRO A 281 7.02 10.01 4.95
C PRO A 281 6.49 9.20 3.75
N ALA A 282 7.25 8.21 3.26
CA ALA A 282 6.85 7.37 2.14
C ALA A 282 5.53 6.64 2.39
N ALA A 283 5.41 5.99 3.55
CA ALA A 283 4.21 5.26 3.94
C ALA A 283 2.99 6.20 4.05
N ARG A 284 3.15 7.41 4.61
CA ARG A 284 2.05 8.41 4.67
C ARG A 284 1.56 8.81 3.28
N VAL A 285 2.46 9.08 2.35
CA VAL A 285 2.09 9.40 0.97
C VAL A 285 1.43 8.19 0.29
N ALA A 286 1.94 6.99 0.51
CA ALA A 286 1.35 5.76 0.00
C ALA A 286 -0.08 5.49 0.54
N ILE A 287 -0.35 5.85 1.81
CA ILE A 287 -1.72 5.80 2.38
C ILE A 287 -2.63 6.80 1.68
N LYS A 288 -2.17 8.06 1.47
CA LYS A 288 -2.94 9.08 0.73
C LYS A 288 -3.27 8.58 -0.68
N ALA A 289 -2.28 8.03 -1.40
CA ALA A 289 -2.46 7.49 -2.75
C ALA A 289 -3.45 6.31 -2.77
N THR A 290 -3.36 5.41 -1.79
CA THR A 290 -4.30 4.29 -1.62
C THR A 290 -5.74 4.80 -1.42
N LYS A 291 -5.93 5.83 -0.59
CA LYS A 291 -7.25 6.47 -0.42
C LYS A 291 -7.77 7.04 -1.74
N LEU A 292 -6.95 7.82 -2.45
CA LEU A 292 -7.32 8.42 -3.73
C LEU A 292 -7.70 7.38 -4.79
N PHE A 293 -7.01 6.22 -4.80
CA PHE A 293 -7.39 5.11 -5.65
C PHE A 293 -8.82 4.64 -5.37
N PHE A 294 -9.16 4.32 -4.11
CA PHE A 294 -10.51 3.87 -3.75
C PHE A 294 -11.58 4.95 -3.99
N ASP A 295 -11.27 6.22 -3.71
CA ASP A 295 -12.15 7.34 -4.02
C ASP A 295 -12.40 7.43 -5.54
N SER A 296 -11.39 7.19 -6.37
CA SER A 296 -11.55 7.13 -7.82
C SER A 296 -12.42 5.96 -8.24
N ILE A 297 -12.20 4.75 -7.70
CA ILE A 297 -13.05 3.59 -7.99
C ILE A 297 -14.51 3.90 -7.64
N ARG A 298 -14.75 4.47 -6.45
CA ARG A 298 -16.08 4.89 -6.00
C ARG A 298 -16.74 5.84 -6.99
N ARG A 299 -16.03 6.88 -7.46
CA ARG A 299 -16.53 7.81 -8.49
C ARG A 299 -16.90 7.09 -9.80
N ASP A 300 -16.09 6.12 -10.22
CA ASP A 300 -16.25 5.45 -11.53
C ASP A 300 -17.36 4.39 -11.56
N VAL A 301 -17.72 3.82 -10.40
CA VAL A 301 -18.70 2.73 -10.28
C VAL A 301 -19.98 3.12 -9.54
N GLY A 302 -19.95 4.22 -8.78
CA GLY A 302 -21.05 4.68 -7.94
C GLY A 302 -21.11 3.99 -6.57
N ASP A 303 -21.81 4.62 -5.64
CA ASP A 303 -21.83 4.26 -4.21
C ASP A 303 -22.34 2.84 -3.95
N THR A 304 -23.40 2.41 -4.63
CA THR A 304 -23.97 1.07 -4.47
C THR A 304 -22.98 -0.03 -4.86
N LYS A 305 -22.37 0.08 -6.05
CA LYS A 305 -21.40 -0.92 -6.53
C LYS A 305 -20.11 -0.89 -5.73
N PHE A 306 -19.68 0.29 -5.28
CA PHE A 306 -18.53 0.44 -4.40
C PHE A 306 -18.76 -0.28 -3.05
N ALA A 307 -19.94 -0.10 -2.45
CA ALA A 307 -20.31 -0.80 -1.23
C ALA A 307 -20.33 -2.33 -1.44
N THR A 308 -20.95 -2.82 -2.52
CA THR A 308 -20.99 -4.26 -2.82
C THR A 308 -19.60 -4.84 -3.10
N PHE A 309 -18.74 -4.10 -3.81
CA PHE A 309 -17.33 -4.46 -4.03
C PHE A 309 -16.58 -4.72 -2.71
N LEU A 310 -16.91 -3.96 -1.67
CA LEU A 310 -16.34 -4.10 -0.32
C LEU A 310 -17.18 -5.00 0.61
N ASN A 311 -18.15 -5.74 0.08
CA ASN A 311 -19.09 -6.54 0.88
C ASN A 311 -19.80 -5.75 2.00
N MET A 312 -20.08 -4.46 1.76
CA MET A 312 -20.84 -3.61 2.66
C MET A 312 -22.32 -3.68 2.28
N GLU A 313 -23.17 -3.90 3.28
CA GLU A 313 -24.62 -4.00 3.11
C GLU A 313 -25.29 -2.78 3.75
N ALA A 314 -26.27 -2.20 3.04
CA ALA A 314 -27.12 -1.19 3.63
C ALA A 314 -27.93 -1.81 4.78
N LEU A 315 -28.19 -1.01 5.82
CA LEU A 315 -29.09 -1.41 6.89
C LEU A 315 -30.47 -1.66 6.31
N ARG A 316 -30.96 -2.89 6.44
CA ARG A 316 -32.34 -3.22 6.12
C ARG A 316 -33.22 -2.83 7.30
N THR A 317 -34.04 -1.81 7.14
CA THR A 317 -35.16 -1.54 8.06
C THR A 317 -36.31 -2.46 7.68
N LEU A 318 -36.61 -3.42 8.55
CA LEU A 318 -37.85 -4.19 8.49
C LEU A 318 -38.95 -3.28 9.06
N SER A 319 -39.86 -2.80 8.21
CA SER A 319 -41.05 -2.08 8.65
C SER A 319 -42.20 -3.08 8.72
N PHE A 320 -42.78 -3.26 9.90
CA PHE A 320 -44.06 -3.93 10.07
C PHE A 320 -45.13 -2.87 10.28
N ALA A 321 -46.10 -2.81 9.39
CA ALA A 321 -47.36 -2.12 9.65
C ALA A 321 -48.26 -3.10 10.41
N ILE A 322 -48.55 -2.81 11.67
CA ILE A 322 -49.58 -3.53 12.43
C ILE A 322 -50.87 -2.73 12.25
N ASP A 323 -51.81 -3.31 11.51
CA ASP A 323 -53.17 -2.78 11.43
C ASP A 323 -53.87 -3.01 12.77
N THR A 324 -54.19 -1.93 13.47
CA THR A 324 -54.98 -1.95 14.71
C THR A 324 -56.43 -1.53 14.48
N SER A 325 -56.84 -1.35 13.21
CA SER A 325 -58.26 -1.16 12.90
C SER A 325 -58.99 -2.47 13.23
N GLY A 326 -60.08 -2.36 14.00
CA GLY A 326 -60.84 -3.52 14.50
C GLY A 326 -61.55 -4.35 13.43
N SER A 327 -61.20 -4.24 12.14
CA SER A 327 -61.85 -4.99 11.06
C SER A 327 -61.46 -6.47 10.99
N MET A 328 -60.55 -6.93 11.85
CA MET A 328 -60.13 -8.34 11.96
C MET A 328 -60.80 -9.09 13.12
N SER A 329 -61.83 -8.53 13.78
CA SER A 329 -62.42 -9.10 15.00
C SER A 329 -63.67 -9.98 14.80
N VAL A 330 -63.77 -10.76 13.72
CA VAL A 330 -64.89 -11.71 13.55
C VAL A 330 -64.39 -13.06 13.05
N GLU A 331 -64.12 -13.96 14.00
CA GLU A 331 -64.34 -15.39 13.81
C GLU A 331 -65.80 -15.68 14.19
N SER A 332 -66.62 -15.93 13.18
CA SER A 332 -67.95 -16.49 13.39
C SER A 332 -67.79 -17.98 13.70
N CYS A 333 -67.99 -18.38 14.96
CA CYS A 333 -68.29 -19.75 15.31
C CYS A 333 -69.75 -20.02 14.92
N ASP A 334 -69.98 -20.58 13.74
CA ASP A 334 -71.27 -21.17 13.41
C ASP A 334 -71.34 -22.58 14.04
N VAL A 335 -72.43 -22.79 14.78
CA VAL A 335 -72.77 -23.94 15.63
C VAL A 335 -73.22 -25.16 14.83
#